data_AF-A0A2P5WRC8-F1
#
_entry.id   AF-A0A2P5WRC8-F1
#
_cell.length_a   1.000
_cell.length_b   1.000
_cell.length_c   1.000
_cell.angle_alpha   90.00
_cell.angle_beta   90.00
_cell.angle_gamma   90.00
#
_symmetry.space_group_name_H-M   'P 1'
#
loop_
_entity.id
_entity.type
_entity.pdbx_description
1 polymer ?
#
loop_
_entity_poly.entity_id
_entity_poly.type
_entity_poly.pdbx_seq_one_letter_code
_entity_poly.pdbx_strand_id
1 'polypeptide(L)'
;MPSLFAPYHKDFFIYSSDSYQVKALKLEILSSIATASSISSIFKEWQDYIRDQDRRFAAATVAAIENPLFSEVIPNFAEFLTKELGCRYQEADVLVQAIISIKSIIKQDPPIHEKVIIRLVRSLDSIKMPSVRAMIIWMVGEYSSLGEIIPRMLTTELKYLAWCFTS
;
A
#
# COMPACT_ATOMS: atom_id res chain seq x y z
N MET A 1 16.55 21.14 6.48
CA MET A 1 15.94 21.64 7.74
C MET A 1 14.69 20.89 8.22
N PRO A 2 13.92 20.11 7.44
CA PRO A 2 12.79 19.32 7.98
C PRO A 2 13.18 18.35 9.10
N SER A 3 14.39 17.79 9.05
CA SER A 3 14.92 16.83 10.01
C SER A 3 14.97 17.32 11.48
N LEU A 4 14.96 18.64 11.72
CA LEU A 4 14.97 19.19 13.08
C LEU A 4 13.66 18.90 13.83
N PHE A 5 12.56 18.64 13.10
CA PHE A 5 11.26 18.30 13.66
C PHE A 5 11.02 16.79 13.79
N ALA A 6 11.92 15.94 13.31
CA ALA A 6 11.76 14.48 13.37
C ALA A 6 11.51 13.91 14.81
N PRO A 7 12.16 14.43 15.88
CA PRO A 7 11.85 13.99 17.24
C PRO A 7 10.41 14.30 17.68
N TYR A 8 9.79 15.31 17.06
CA TYR A 8 8.47 15.85 17.39
C TYR A 8 7.37 15.38 16.42
N HIS A 9 7.58 14.30 15.67
CA HIS A 9 6.63 13.81 14.66
C HIS A 9 5.21 13.59 15.20
N LYS A 10 5.05 13.24 16.48
CA LYS A 10 3.73 13.03 17.10
C LYS A 10 2.89 14.30 17.19
N ASP A 11 3.53 15.47 17.25
CA ASP A 11 2.82 16.76 17.31
C ASP A 11 2.16 17.10 15.95
N PHE A 12 2.59 16.44 14.88
CA PHE A 12 2.03 16.57 13.54
C PHE A 12 0.95 15.53 13.23
N PHE A 13 0.53 14.72 14.20
CA PHE A 13 -0.60 13.82 14.00
C PHE A 13 -1.90 14.60 13.72
N ILE A 14 -2.73 13.99 12.88
CA ILE A 14 -3.88 14.61 12.27
C ILE A 14 -5.12 14.27 13.08
N TYR A 15 -5.89 15.29 13.43
CA TYR A 15 -7.17 15.10 14.12
C TYR A 15 -8.32 15.12 13.12
N SER A 16 -9.41 14.42 13.43
CA SER A 16 -10.60 14.39 12.58
C SER A 16 -11.25 15.77 12.41
N SER A 17 -11.08 16.67 13.40
CA SER A 17 -11.55 18.06 13.40
C SER A 17 -10.71 19.01 12.55
N ASP A 18 -9.52 18.61 12.10
CA ASP A 18 -8.65 19.47 11.29
C ASP A 18 -9.30 19.74 9.92
N SER A 19 -9.13 20.95 9.38
CA SER A 19 -9.56 21.25 8.01
C SER A 19 -8.71 20.49 7.00
N TYR A 20 -9.24 20.25 5.80
CA TYR A 20 -8.49 19.55 4.75
C TYR A 20 -7.10 20.14 4.49
N GLN A 21 -6.96 21.47 4.44
CA GLN A 21 -5.66 22.10 4.21
C GLN A 21 -4.65 21.78 5.33
N VAL A 22 -5.12 21.74 6.58
CA VAL A 22 -4.28 21.38 7.74
C VAL A 22 -3.90 19.91 7.69
N LYS A 23 -4.85 19.01 7.36
CA LYS A 23 -4.58 17.58 7.19
C LYS A 23 -3.52 17.34 6.12
N ALA A 24 -3.68 17.96 4.94
CA ALA A 24 -2.75 17.82 3.83
C ALA A 24 -1.33 18.31 4.19
N LEU A 25 -1.22 19.48 4.83
CA LEU A 25 0.08 20.03 5.25
C LEU A 25 0.75 19.15 6.30
N LYS A 26 0.01 18.70 7.31
CA LYS A 26 0.53 17.79 8.35
C LYS A 26 1.01 16.48 7.76
N LEU A 27 0.29 15.92 6.79
CA LEU A 27 0.68 14.69 6.10
C LEU A 27 1.98 14.88 5.31
N GLU A 28 2.13 16.00 4.60
CA GLU A 28 3.37 16.34 3.89
C GLU A 28 4.55 16.48 4.85
N ILE A 29 4.35 17.17 5.97
CA ILE A 29 5.37 17.31 7.01
C ILE A 29 5.75 15.94 7.57
N LEU A 30 4.78 15.11 8.00
CA LEU A 30 5.01 13.76 8.51
C LEU A 30 5.81 12.91 7.52
N SER A 31 5.47 12.98 6.24
CA SER A 31 6.17 12.27 5.17
C SER A 31 7.61 12.75 4.98
N SER A 32 7.86 14.05 5.17
CA SER A 32 9.19 14.66 5.04
C SER A 32 10.10 14.43 6.25
N ILE A 33 9.53 14.28 7.45
CA ILE A 33 10.29 14.12 8.70
C ILE A 33 10.38 12.65 9.17
N ALA A 34 9.73 11.73 8.45
CA ALA A 34 9.75 10.31 8.75
C ALA A 34 11.19 9.76 8.75
N THR A 35 11.46 8.91 9.73
CA THR A 35 12.74 8.24 9.96
C THR A 35 12.50 6.76 10.25
N ALA A 36 13.53 5.92 10.16
CA ALA A 36 13.41 4.49 10.44
C ALA A 36 12.84 4.18 11.85
N SER A 37 13.10 5.03 12.85
CA SER A 37 12.57 4.84 14.21
C SER A 37 11.11 5.29 14.37
N SER A 38 10.62 6.20 13.52
CA SER A 38 9.27 6.75 13.60
C SER A 38 8.29 6.09 12.62
N ILE A 39 8.79 5.43 11.58
CA ILE A 39 8.00 4.88 10.46
C ILE A 39 6.87 3.96 10.94
N SER A 40 7.13 3.11 11.93
CA SER A 40 6.13 2.17 12.48
C SER A 40 4.98 2.91 13.17
N SER A 41 5.28 3.98 13.91
CA SER A 41 4.26 4.80 14.59
C SER A 41 3.46 5.63 13.59
N ILE A 42 4.14 6.24 12.60
CA ILE A 42 3.50 7.02 11.53
C ILE A 42 2.60 6.12 10.68
N PHE A 43 3.08 4.93 10.31
CA PHE A 43 2.32 3.99 9.51
C PHE A 43 1.05 3.52 10.23
N LYS A 44 1.11 3.32 11.54
CA LYS A 44 -0.07 2.98 12.35
C LYS A 44 -1.14 4.09 12.27
N GLU A 45 -0.73 5.35 12.39
CA GLU A 45 -1.64 6.49 12.23
C GLU A 45 -2.21 6.55 10.81
N TRP A 46 -1.39 6.29 9.79
CA TRP A 46 -1.84 6.30 8.40
C TRP A 46 -2.90 5.23 8.11
N GLN A 47 -2.86 4.07 8.79
CA GLN A 47 -3.93 3.08 8.70
C GLN A 47 -5.29 3.65 9.14
N ASP A 48 -5.29 4.56 10.11
CA ASP A 48 -6.50 5.26 10.55
C ASP A 48 -6.84 6.43 9.62
N TYR A 49 -5.85 7.14 9.06
CA TYR A 49 -6.09 8.24 8.11
C TYR A 49 -6.68 7.76 6.78
N ILE A 50 -6.35 6.55 6.34
CA ILE A 50 -6.96 5.92 5.16
C ILE A 50 -8.47 5.67 5.37
N ARG A 51 -8.93 5.61 6.63
CA ARG A 51 -10.35 5.44 6.98
C ARG A 51 -11.11 6.77 7.07
N ASP A 52 -10.45 7.90 6.84
CA ASP A 52 -11.07 9.22 6.90
C ASP A 52 -12.20 9.36 5.85
N GLN A 53 -13.22 10.14 6.21
CA GLN A 53 -14.36 10.41 5.34
C GLN A 53 -13.96 11.24 4.11
N ASP A 54 -12.92 12.07 4.24
CA ASP A 54 -12.36 12.79 3.11
C ASP A 54 -11.50 11.85 2.25
N ARG A 55 -12.05 11.44 1.11
CA ARG A 55 -11.40 10.49 0.20
C ARG A 55 -10.18 11.06 -0.51
N ARG A 56 -10.12 12.39 -0.69
CA ARG A 56 -8.94 13.05 -1.24
C ARG A 56 -7.79 12.95 -0.25
N PHE A 57 -8.08 13.13 1.03
CA PHE A 57 -7.10 12.96 2.11
C PHE A 57 -6.67 11.50 2.29
N ALA A 58 -7.60 10.55 2.24
CA ALA A 58 -7.29 9.12 2.30
C ALA A 58 -6.37 8.70 1.14
N ALA A 59 -6.67 9.12 -0.10
CA ALA A 59 -5.82 8.86 -1.27
C ALA A 59 -4.43 9.51 -1.15
N ALA A 60 -4.35 10.74 -0.64
CA ALA A 60 -3.08 11.42 -0.40
C ALA A 60 -2.23 10.67 0.65
N THR A 61 -2.85 10.13 1.70
CA THR A 61 -2.17 9.32 2.72
C THR A 61 -1.58 8.06 2.10
N VAL A 62 -2.33 7.39 1.23
CA VAL A 62 -1.84 6.22 0.51
C VAL A 62 -0.71 6.57 -0.46
N ALA A 63 -0.78 7.72 -1.13
CA ALA A 63 0.30 8.18 -2.01
C ALA A 63 1.59 8.45 -1.22
N ALA A 64 1.49 8.96 0.01
CA ALA A 64 2.64 9.18 0.88
C ALA A 64 3.41 7.88 1.24
N ILE A 65 2.74 6.71 1.16
CA ILE A 65 3.36 5.39 1.35
C ILE A 65 4.35 5.06 0.23
N GLU A 66 4.31 5.71 -0.94
CA GLU A 66 5.28 5.47 -2.03
C GLU A 66 6.74 5.72 -1.64
N ASN A 67 6.98 6.44 -0.55
CA ASN A 67 8.34 6.72 -0.09
C ASN A 67 9.07 5.41 0.29
N PRO A 68 10.27 5.15 -0.27
CA PRO A 68 11.04 3.92 0.00
C PRO A 68 11.30 3.63 1.49
N LEU A 69 11.28 4.66 2.35
CA LEU A 69 11.37 4.49 3.81
C LEU A 69 10.29 3.56 4.38
N PHE A 70 9.16 3.38 3.68
CA PHE A 70 8.07 2.51 4.09
C PHE A 70 8.23 1.05 3.63
N SER A 71 9.35 0.68 2.99
CA SER A 71 9.59 -0.69 2.52
C SER A 71 9.41 -1.75 3.61
N GLU A 72 9.87 -1.48 4.84
CA GLU A 72 9.74 -2.41 5.96
C GLU A 72 8.28 -2.64 6.40
N VAL A 73 7.39 -1.67 6.17
CA VAL A 73 5.97 -1.76 6.58
C VAL A 73 5.05 -2.22 5.45
N ILE A 74 5.54 -2.38 4.22
CA ILE A 74 4.74 -2.85 3.08
C ILE A 74 4.04 -4.20 3.32
N PRO A 75 4.66 -5.22 3.96
CA PRO A 75 3.97 -6.46 4.26
C PRO A 75 2.72 -6.24 5.13
N ASN A 76 2.80 -5.34 6.11
CA ASN A 76 1.70 -4.95 6.98
C ASN A 76 0.67 -4.12 6.21
N PHE A 77 1.12 -3.26 5.29
CA PHE A 77 0.24 -2.49 4.43
C PHE A 77 -0.57 -3.38 3.50
N ALA A 78 0.06 -4.32 2.81
CA ALA A 78 -0.65 -5.31 1.99
C ALA A 78 -1.63 -6.14 2.81
N GLU A 79 -1.28 -6.52 4.05
CA GLU A 79 -2.23 -7.18 4.95
C GLU A 79 -3.45 -6.31 5.24
N PHE A 80 -3.22 -5.05 5.60
CA PHE A 80 -4.26 -4.07 5.84
C PHE A 80 -5.14 -3.88 4.59
N LEU A 81 -4.56 -3.77 3.38
CA LEU A 81 -5.32 -3.68 2.12
C LEU A 81 -6.23 -4.90 1.92
N THR A 82 -5.67 -6.10 2.06
CA THR A 82 -6.41 -7.34 1.80
C THR A 82 -7.52 -7.61 2.81
N LYS A 83 -7.31 -7.29 4.10
CA LYS A 83 -8.29 -7.49 5.16
C LYS A 83 -9.36 -6.40 5.20
N GLU A 84 -8.94 -5.14 5.18
CA GLU A 84 -9.82 -4.01 5.46
C GLU A 84 -10.40 -3.44 4.17
N LEU A 85 -9.57 -3.21 3.16
CA LEU A 85 -10.00 -2.52 1.94
C LEU A 85 -10.67 -3.47 0.94
N GLY A 86 -10.18 -4.70 0.79
CA GLY A 86 -10.79 -5.72 -0.07
C GLY A 86 -12.24 -6.06 0.29
N CYS A 87 -12.62 -5.93 1.57
CA CYS A 87 -13.97 -6.26 2.05
C CYS A 87 -14.89 -5.04 2.19
N ARG A 88 -14.39 -3.87 2.61
CA ARG A 88 -15.22 -2.70 2.94
C ARG A 88 -15.13 -1.56 1.93
N TYR A 89 -14.05 -1.45 1.18
CA TYR A 89 -13.76 -0.29 0.33
C TYR A 89 -13.77 -0.68 -1.13
N GLN A 90 -14.93 -0.46 -1.76
CA GLN A 90 -15.09 -0.56 -3.22
C GLN A 90 -14.75 0.75 -3.93
N GLU A 91 -14.23 1.74 -3.21
CA GLU A 91 -13.90 3.04 -3.78
C GLU A 91 -12.62 2.95 -4.61
N ALA A 92 -12.78 3.25 -5.89
CA ALA A 92 -11.78 3.02 -6.91
C ALA A 92 -10.44 3.69 -6.62
N ASP A 93 -10.47 4.95 -6.19
CA ASP A 93 -9.28 5.80 -6.20
C ASP A 93 -8.27 5.39 -5.12
N VAL A 94 -8.74 5.12 -3.89
CA VAL A 94 -7.87 4.76 -2.76
C VAL A 94 -7.24 3.37 -2.98
N LEU A 95 -8.03 2.40 -3.46
CA LEU A 95 -7.52 1.04 -3.71
C LEU A 95 -6.53 1.02 -4.88
N VAL A 96 -6.83 1.75 -5.96
CA VAL A 96 -5.90 1.90 -7.10
C VAL A 96 -4.61 2.57 -6.63
N GLN A 97 -4.69 3.67 -5.89
CA GLN A 97 -3.51 4.35 -5.36
C GLN A 97 -2.68 3.43 -4.46
N ALA A 98 -3.32 2.59 -3.64
CA ALA A 98 -2.61 1.68 -2.75
C ALA A 98 -1.78 0.64 -3.47
N ILE A 99 -2.31 0.12 -4.58
CA ILE A 99 -1.63 -0.87 -5.40
C ILE A 99 -0.52 -0.22 -6.23
N ILE A 100 -0.71 1.03 -6.67
CA ILE A 100 0.36 1.84 -7.25
C ILE A 100 1.49 2.06 -6.22
N SER A 101 1.15 2.41 -4.98
CA SER A 101 2.15 2.63 -3.92
C SER A 101 2.95 1.37 -3.61
N ILE A 102 2.27 0.23 -3.45
CA ILE A 102 2.94 -1.06 -3.24
C ILE A 102 3.84 -1.40 -4.43
N LYS A 103 3.34 -1.26 -5.66
CA LYS A 103 4.13 -1.52 -6.87
C LYS A 103 5.38 -0.64 -6.93
N SER A 104 5.25 0.64 -6.56
CA SER A 104 6.37 1.59 -6.54
C SER A 104 7.48 1.14 -5.60
N ILE A 105 7.12 0.67 -4.40
CA ILE A 105 8.09 0.17 -3.43
C ILE A 105 8.69 -1.16 -3.85
N ILE A 106 7.88 -2.11 -4.32
CA ILE A 106 8.37 -3.40 -4.82
C ILE A 106 9.42 -3.20 -5.91
N LYS A 107 9.23 -2.21 -6.80
CA LYS A 107 10.18 -1.91 -7.88
C LYS A 107 11.58 -1.56 -7.37
N GLN A 108 11.72 -1.05 -6.15
CA GLN A 108 13.03 -0.70 -5.57
C GLN A 108 13.83 -1.94 -5.16
N ASP A 109 13.18 -2.96 -4.59
CA ASP A 109 13.81 -4.22 -4.20
C ASP A 109 12.83 -5.42 -4.36
N PRO A 110 12.64 -5.92 -5.59
CA PRO A 110 11.63 -6.94 -5.85
C PRO A 110 11.83 -8.27 -5.09
N PRO A 111 13.06 -8.83 -4.96
CA PRO A 111 13.29 -10.10 -4.27
C PRO A 111 12.84 -10.11 -2.80
N ILE A 112 12.98 -8.99 -2.08
CA ILE A 112 12.58 -8.91 -0.66
C ILE A 112 11.05 -8.97 -0.51
N HIS A 113 10.30 -8.55 -1.53
CA HIS A 113 8.85 -8.36 -1.47
C HIS A 113 8.03 -9.48 -2.12
N GLU A 114 8.63 -10.63 -2.46
CA GLU A 114 7.90 -11.77 -3.08
C GLU A 114 6.64 -12.19 -2.32
N LYS A 115 6.74 -12.24 -0.97
CA LYS A 115 5.61 -12.64 -0.11
C LYS A 115 4.43 -11.65 -0.19
N VAL A 116 4.71 -10.38 -0.47
CA VAL A 116 3.70 -9.33 -0.63
C VAL A 116 2.93 -9.56 -1.92
N ILE A 117 3.63 -9.84 -3.02
CA ILE A 117 3.02 -10.14 -4.32
C ILE A 117 2.10 -11.36 -4.18
N ILE A 118 2.59 -12.45 -3.59
CA ILE A 118 1.79 -13.68 -3.40
C ILE A 118 0.54 -13.42 -2.56
N ARG A 119 0.65 -12.59 -1.52
CA ARG A 119 -0.51 -12.21 -0.70
C ARG A 119 -1.56 -11.45 -1.52
N LEU A 120 -1.13 -10.54 -2.39
CA LEU A 120 -2.04 -9.81 -3.27
C LEU A 120 -2.73 -10.75 -4.27
N VAL A 121 -2.00 -11.71 -4.84
CA VAL A 121 -2.59 -12.72 -5.75
C VAL A 121 -3.67 -13.53 -5.05
N ARG A 122 -3.40 -14.00 -3.83
CA ARG A 122 -4.39 -14.75 -3.03
C ARG A 122 -5.62 -13.93 -2.65
N SER A 123 -5.54 -12.61 -2.73
CA SER A 123 -6.67 -11.70 -2.50
C SER A 123 -7.44 -11.33 -3.77
N LEU A 124 -7.09 -11.87 -4.94
CA LEU A 124 -7.77 -11.53 -6.19
C LEU A 124 -9.28 -11.86 -6.17
N ASP A 125 -9.70 -12.89 -5.43
CA ASP A 125 -11.13 -13.22 -5.27
C ASP A 125 -11.92 -12.14 -4.52
N SER A 126 -11.31 -11.45 -3.55
CA SER A 126 -11.98 -10.38 -2.81
C SER A 126 -11.97 -9.06 -3.59
N ILE A 127 -10.98 -8.87 -4.47
CA ILE A 127 -10.83 -7.65 -5.26
C ILE A 127 -11.73 -7.73 -6.51
N LYS A 128 -12.82 -6.94 -6.50
CA LYS A 128 -13.78 -6.88 -7.61
C LYS A 128 -13.35 -5.99 -8.77
N MET A 129 -12.42 -5.07 -8.54
CA MET A 129 -12.04 -4.05 -9.52
C MET A 129 -11.10 -4.59 -10.60
N PRO A 130 -11.48 -4.53 -11.90
CA PRO A 130 -10.66 -5.08 -12.99
C PRO A 130 -9.29 -4.42 -13.12
N SER A 131 -9.22 -3.09 -12.97
CA SER A 131 -7.95 -2.33 -13.06
C SER A 131 -6.94 -2.79 -12.01
N VAL A 132 -7.39 -2.96 -10.77
CA VAL A 132 -6.57 -3.42 -9.65
C VAL A 132 -6.12 -4.86 -9.86
N ARG A 133 -7.04 -5.75 -10.27
CA ARG A 133 -6.71 -7.15 -10.61
C ARG A 133 -5.65 -7.23 -11.69
N ALA A 134 -5.77 -6.43 -12.75
CA ALA A 134 -4.80 -6.36 -13.83
C ALA A 134 -3.42 -5.91 -13.34
N MET A 135 -3.34 -4.94 -12.43
CA MET A 135 -2.06 -4.51 -11.84
C MET A 135 -1.40 -5.62 -11.00
N ILE A 136 -2.19 -6.36 -10.22
CA ILE A 136 -1.67 -7.49 -9.42
C ILE A 136 -1.15 -8.60 -10.34
N ILE A 137 -1.91 -8.97 -11.37
CA ILE A 137 -1.48 -9.96 -12.37
C ILE A 137 -0.22 -9.49 -13.09
N TRP A 138 -0.16 -8.21 -13.46
CA TRP A 138 1.03 -7.62 -14.08
C TRP A 138 2.26 -7.75 -13.17
N MET A 139 2.14 -7.52 -11.85
CA MET A 139 3.28 -7.69 -10.93
C MET A 139 3.77 -9.14 -10.89
N VAL A 140 2.87 -10.13 -10.92
CA VAL A 140 3.28 -11.55 -10.98
C VAL A 140 4.06 -11.84 -12.26
N GLY A 141 3.57 -11.35 -13.39
CA GLY A 141 4.22 -11.53 -14.70
C GLY A 141 5.58 -10.84 -14.77
N GLU A 142 5.66 -9.58 -14.31
CA GLU A 142 6.89 -8.78 -14.31
C GLU A 142 7.98 -9.45 -13.45
N TYR A 143 7.61 -9.96 -12.28
CA TYR A 143 8.54 -10.55 -11.32
C TYR A 143 8.58 -12.09 -11.40
N SER A 144 8.10 -12.69 -12.49
CA SER A 144 7.92 -14.14 -12.60
C SER A 144 9.24 -14.94 -12.60
N SER A 145 10.35 -14.29 -12.95
CA SER A 145 11.70 -14.87 -13.00
C SER A 145 12.60 -14.37 -11.87
N LEU A 146 12.08 -13.54 -10.97
CA LEU A 146 12.84 -12.91 -9.90
C LEU A 146 12.52 -13.58 -8.57
N GLY A 147 13.57 -13.81 -7.76
CA GLY A 147 13.45 -14.46 -6.46
C GLY A 147 13.31 -15.99 -6.53
N GLU A 148 12.88 -16.60 -5.42
CA GLU A 148 12.80 -18.06 -5.28
C GLU A 148 11.36 -18.61 -5.21
N ILE A 149 10.42 -17.81 -4.73
CA ILE A 149 9.06 -18.25 -4.38
C ILE A 149 8.11 -18.07 -5.57
N ILE A 150 8.12 -16.90 -6.22
CA ILE A 150 7.23 -16.60 -7.35
C ILE A 150 7.43 -17.61 -8.50
N PRO A 151 8.65 -17.90 -8.98
CA PRO A 151 8.84 -18.85 -10.08
C PRO A 151 8.31 -20.25 -9.75
N ARG A 152 8.43 -20.69 -8.48
CA ARG A 152 7.96 -22.01 -8.03
C ARG A 152 6.43 -22.09 -7.94
N MET A 153 5.78 -20.98 -7.57
CA MET A 153 4.31 -20.92 -7.46
C MET A 153 3.62 -20.55 -8.78
N LEU A 154 4.35 -19.98 -9.75
CA LEU A 154 3.81 -19.42 -10.98
C LEU A 154 2.85 -20.37 -11.71
N THR A 155 3.21 -21.65 -11.83
CA THR A 155 2.35 -22.65 -12.49
C THR A 155 1.00 -22.82 -11.82
N THR A 156 0.96 -22.78 -10.48
CA THR A 156 -0.28 -22.91 -9.69
C THR A 156 -1.13 -21.64 -9.81
N GLU A 157 -0.50 -20.48 -9.65
CA GLU A 157 -1.18 -19.19 -9.73
C GLU A 157 -1.72 -18.93 -11.15
N LEU A 158 -0.98 -19.27 -12.21
CA LEU A 158 -1.46 -19.16 -13.59
C LEU A 158 -2.64 -20.09 -13.89
N LYS A 159 -2.63 -21.31 -13.35
CA LYS A 159 -3.78 -22.23 -13.47
C LYS A 159 -5.02 -21.66 -12.78
N TYR A 160 -4.86 -21.11 -11.58
CA TYR A 160 -5.92 -20.45 -10.85
C TYR A 160 -6.45 -19.23 -11.62
N LEU A 161 -5.57 -18.35 -12.11
CA LEU A 161 -5.95 -17.20 -12.93
C LEU A 161 -6.73 -17.63 -14.19
N ALA A 162 -6.25 -18.64 -14.91
CA ALA A 162 -6.92 -19.16 -16.09
C ALA A 162 -8.34 -19.66 -15.78
N TRP A 163 -8.54 -20.32 -14.63
CA TRP A 163 -9.86 -20.77 -14.19
C TRP A 163 -10.81 -19.61 -13.83
N CYS A 164 -10.28 -18.54 -13.23
CA CYS A 164 -11.04 -17.34 -12.92
C CYS A 164 -11.52 -16.57 -14.16
N PHE A 165 -10.90 -16.75 -15.34
CA PHE A 165 -11.37 -16.13 -16.59
C PHE A 165 -12.46 -16.94 -17.30
N THR A 166 -12.57 -18.23 -17.01
CA THR A 166 -13.59 -19.12 -17.61
C THR A 166 -14.90 -19.18 -16.82
N SER A 167 -14.94 -18.56 -15.64
CA SER A 167 -16.07 -18.57 -14.69
C SER A 167 -16.74 -17.21 -14.64
#